data_AF-A0A6V7JRX4-F1
#
_entry.id   AF-A0A6V7JRX4-F1
#
_cell.length_a   1.000
_cell.length_b   1.000
_cell.length_c   1.000
_cell.angle_alpha   90.00
_cell.angle_beta   90.00
_cell.angle_gamma   90.00
#
_symmetry.space_group_name_H-M   'P 1'
#
loop_
_entity.id
_entity.type
_entity.pdbx_description
1 polymer ?
#
loop_
_entity_poly.entity_id
_entity_poly.type
_entity_poly.pdbx_seq_one_letter_code
_entity_poly.pdbx_strand_id
1 'polypeptide(L)'
;KLPGPVDHSPHMFIKLSFREGLDPRFLSDLSDVIMRRTWELVPLLPTVPMAEMSIQGQSSPVATAANQLRVIKTRTGIVGIERSLQERQKATDNSISMAFQDLTKLMEMAKDMVGISKNISAKIRERKGDITEDETVAFKSYLMSMGIDDPVTRDAYKSNNEYFKGLALQVANFLEEPIK
;
A
#
# COMPACT_ATOMS: atom_id res chain seq x y z
N LYS A 1 27.79 23.18 -3.66
CA LYS A 1 26.50 22.59 -3.23
C LYS A 1 25.53 22.80 -4.38
N LEU A 2 25.27 21.77 -5.19
CA LEU A 2 24.32 21.89 -6.30
C LEU A 2 22.91 22.01 -5.67
N PRO A 3 22.12 23.03 -6.03
CA PRO A 3 20.76 23.13 -5.55
C PRO A 3 19.99 21.91 -6.08
N GLY A 4 19.28 21.23 -5.18
CA GLY A 4 18.39 20.13 -5.55
C GLY A 4 17.26 20.60 -6.46
N PRO A 5 16.44 19.67 -6.97
CA PRO A 5 15.28 20.00 -7.79
C PRO A 5 14.39 20.99 -7.04
N VAL A 6 14.03 22.10 -7.71
CA VAL A 6 13.26 23.19 -7.13
C VAL A 6 11.78 22.89 -7.36
N ASP A 7 10.99 22.75 -6.30
CA ASP A 7 9.55 22.44 -6.42
C ASP A 7 8.75 23.56 -7.10
N HIS A 8 9.22 24.81 -7.02
CA HIS A 8 8.52 25.97 -7.58
C HIS A 8 9.53 26.96 -8.18
N SER A 9 9.40 27.23 -9.48
CA SER A 9 10.21 28.24 -10.18
C SER A 9 9.44 29.57 -10.25
N PRO A 10 10.08 30.73 -10.00
CA PRO A 10 9.48 32.04 -10.23
C PRO A 10 9.37 32.41 -11.73
N HIS A 11 9.82 31.53 -12.64
CA HIS A 11 9.77 31.73 -14.09
C HIS A 11 8.63 30.91 -14.71
N MET A 12 7.77 31.56 -15.48
CA MET A 12 6.66 30.91 -16.22
C MET A 12 7.09 30.25 -17.54
N PHE A 13 8.39 30.14 -17.80
CA PHE A 13 8.92 29.51 -19.01
C PHE A 13 10.05 28.54 -18.66
N ILE A 14 10.18 27.50 -19.47
CA ILE A 14 11.25 26.52 -19.38
C ILE A 14 12.12 26.71 -20.62
N LYS A 15 13.41 26.98 -20.41
CA LYS A 15 14.41 27.06 -21.48
C LYS A 15 15.16 25.73 -21.56
N LEU A 16 15.06 25.06 -22.70
CA LEU A 16 15.83 23.86 -23.02
C LEU A 16 17.02 24.25 -23.89
N SER A 17 18.23 23.81 -23.53
CA SER A 17 19.46 24.07 -24.29
C SER A 17 20.17 22.76 -24.58
N PHE A 18 20.53 22.54 -25.84
CA PHE A 18 21.18 21.32 -26.32
C PHE A 18 22.63 21.61 -26.65
N ARG A 19 23.53 20.69 -26.29
CA ARG A 19 24.98 20.83 -26.56
C ARG A 19 25.32 20.69 -28.05
N GLU A 20 24.50 19.98 -28.80
CA GLU A 20 24.79 19.54 -30.18
C GLU A 20 23.82 20.15 -31.20
N GLY A 21 23.10 21.21 -30.81
CA GLY A 21 22.04 21.82 -31.62
C GLY A 21 20.68 21.17 -31.39
N LEU A 22 19.63 21.76 -31.97
CA LEU A 22 18.25 21.30 -31.85
C LEU A 22 17.93 20.32 -32.99
N ASP A 23 17.63 19.06 -32.67
CA ASP A 23 17.11 18.10 -33.67
C ASP A 23 15.69 18.53 -34.08
N PRO A 24 15.39 18.75 -35.38
CA PRO A 24 14.04 19.09 -35.83
C PRO A 24 12.98 18.06 -35.44
N ARG A 25 13.35 16.79 -35.26
CA ARG A 25 12.42 15.74 -34.82
C ARG A 25 11.95 15.93 -33.38
N PHE A 26 12.83 16.45 -32.51
CA PHE A 26 12.52 16.69 -31.10
C PHE A 26 11.33 17.64 -30.95
N LEU A 27 11.23 18.68 -31.78
CA LEU A 27 10.16 19.67 -31.68
C LEU A 27 8.81 19.06 -32.10
N SER A 28 8.81 18.22 -33.13
CA SER A 28 7.64 17.42 -33.54
C SER A 28 7.20 16.47 -32.43
N ASP A 29 8.13 15.71 -31.87
CA ASP A 29 7.85 14.73 -30.82
C ASP A 29 7.38 15.41 -29.53
N LEU A 30 8.00 16.53 -29.14
CA LEU A 30 7.59 17.32 -27.98
C LEU A 30 6.18 17.89 -28.17
N SER A 31 5.88 18.45 -29.35
CA SER A 31 4.54 18.95 -29.65
C SER A 31 3.51 17.82 -29.59
N ASP A 32 3.81 16.65 -30.14
CA ASP A 32 2.92 15.48 -30.12
C ASP A 32 2.69 14.98 -28.69
N VAL A 33 3.75 14.90 -27.88
CA VAL A 33 3.69 14.52 -26.45
C VAL A 33 2.85 15.52 -25.64
N ILE A 34 3.02 16.83 -25.88
CA ILE A 34 2.25 17.88 -25.22
C ILE A 34 0.77 17.80 -25.62
N MET A 35 0.48 17.68 -26.93
CA MET A 35 -0.90 17.56 -27.42
C MET A 35 -1.60 16.32 -26.85
N ARG A 36 -0.86 15.22 -26.70
CA ARG A 36 -1.37 13.96 -26.14
C ARG A 36 -1.46 13.95 -24.61
N ARG A 37 -0.93 14.98 -23.92
CA ARG A 37 -0.84 15.09 -22.45
C ARG A 37 -0.46 13.75 -21.82
N THR A 38 0.58 13.10 -22.37
CA THR A 38 0.90 11.70 -22.04
C THR A 38 1.23 11.48 -20.58
N TRP A 39 1.65 12.53 -19.86
CA TRP A 39 1.86 12.51 -18.41
C TRP A 39 0.56 12.45 -17.59
N GLU A 40 -0.59 12.78 -18.17
CA GLU A 40 -1.91 12.61 -17.53
C GLU A 40 -2.46 11.21 -17.75
N LEU A 41 -1.98 10.52 -18.79
CA LEU A 41 -2.19 9.09 -18.97
C LEU A 41 -1.22 8.39 -18.02
N VAL A 42 -1.50 8.45 -16.71
CA VAL A 42 -0.87 7.59 -15.72
C VAL A 42 -0.95 6.17 -16.28
N PRO A 43 0.18 5.54 -16.63
CA PRO A 43 0.17 4.13 -16.91
C PRO A 43 -0.28 3.49 -15.59
N LEU A 44 -1.53 3.00 -15.54
CA LEU A 44 -1.86 1.95 -14.60
C LEU A 44 -0.80 0.89 -14.84
N LEU A 45 0.13 0.79 -13.88
CA LEU A 45 1.34 -0.02 -13.95
C LEU A 45 1.03 -1.34 -14.67
N PRO A 46 1.88 -1.82 -15.59
CA PRO A 46 1.79 -3.20 -15.98
C PRO A 46 2.17 -4.01 -14.73
N THR A 47 1.17 -4.49 -14.00
CA THR A 47 1.33 -5.71 -13.20
C THR A 47 1.87 -6.74 -14.17
N VAL A 48 3.16 -7.02 -14.04
CA VAL A 48 3.85 -8.08 -14.76
C VAL A 48 3.00 -9.35 -14.54
N PRO A 49 2.33 -9.90 -15.55
CA PRO A 49 1.94 -11.29 -15.44
C PRO A 49 3.26 -12.04 -15.51
N MET A 50 3.72 -12.56 -14.37
CA MET A 50 4.61 -13.71 -14.39
C MET A 50 3.86 -14.82 -15.13
N ALA A 51 4.00 -14.85 -16.44
CA ALA A 51 3.64 -15.99 -17.23
C ALA A 51 4.66 -17.08 -16.87
N GLU A 52 4.19 -18.08 -16.15
CA GLU A 52 4.84 -19.39 -16.05
C GLU A 52 5.21 -19.85 -17.46
N MET A 53 6.51 -19.80 -17.77
CA MET A 53 7.02 -20.33 -19.02
C MET A 53 7.13 -21.84 -18.85
N SER A 54 6.02 -22.52 -19.14
CA SER A 54 6.00 -23.94 -19.45
C SER A 54 6.82 -24.18 -20.73
N ILE A 55 7.71 -25.15 -20.64
CA ILE A 55 8.56 -25.63 -21.74
C ILE A 55 7.67 -26.41 -22.73
N GLN A 56 7.54 -25.93 -23.98
CA GLN A 56 7.52 -26.79 -25.18
C GLN A 56 7.42 -25.98 -26.50
N GLY A 57 8.42 -26.16 -27.37
CA GLY A 57 8.19 -26.52 -28.77
C GLY A 57 7.70 -25.47 -29.78
N GLN A 58 8.67 -24.87 -30.48
CA GLN A 58 8.72 -24.67 -31.95
C GLN A 58 7.70 -23.79 -32.71
N SER A 59 8.32 -22.97 -33.57
CA SER A 59 7.86 -22.40 -34.86
C SER A 59 7.02 -21.11 -34.84
N SER A 60 7.64 -20.07 -35.42
CA SER A 60 6.98 -18.91 -36.00
C SER A 60 5.86 -19.31 -36.96
N PRO A 61 4.88 -18.42 -37.16
CA PRO A 61 4.84 -17.78 -38.48
C PRO A 61 4.67 -16.27 -38.40
N VAL A 62 5.30 -15.61 -39.36
CA VAL A 62 4.97 -14.26 -39.82
C VAL A 62 3.51 -14.24 -40.25
N ALA A 63 2.69 -13.38 -39.67
CA ALA A 63 1.40 -13.00 -40.22
C ALA A 63 1.09 -11.53 -39.91
N THR A 64 1.23 -10.73 -40.96
CA THR A 64 0.59 -9.43 -41.17
C THR A 64 -0.88 -9.47 -40.75
N ALA A 65 -1.27 -8.68 -39.76
CA ALA A 65 -2.66 -8.30 -39.51
C ALA A 65 -2.63 -6.88 -38.92
N ALA A 66 -2.74 -5.88 -39.78
CA ALA A 66 -4.00 -5.19 -39.97
C ALA A 66 -4.35 -4.34 -38.75
N ASN A 67 -4.05 -3.04 -38.88
CA ASN A 67 -5.01 -1.97 -38.58
C ASN A 67 -6.01 -2.36 -37.47
N GLN A 68 -5.57 -2.34 -36.20
CA GLN A 68 -6.50 -2.22 -35.09
C GLN A 68 -7.09 -0.81 -35.17
N LEU A 69 -8.02 -0.67 -36.11
CA LEU A 69 -9.08 0.31 -36.09
C LEU A 69 -9.61 0.26 -34.68
N ARG A 70 -9.24 1.27 -33.89
CA ARG A 70 -9.88 1.56 -32.62
C ARG A 70 -11.36 1.57 -32.97
N VAL A 71 -12.10 0.56 -32.55
CA VAL A 71 -13.54 0.59 -32.60
C VAL A 71 -13.89 1.73 -31.66
N ILE A 72 -14.00 2.93 -32.22
CA ILE A 72 -14.72 4.04 -31.62
C ILE A 72 -16.10 3.44 -31.44
N LYS A 73 -16.38 2.89 -30.25
CA LYS A 73 -17.68 2.35 -29.89
C LYS A 73 -18.62 3.52 -30.05
N THR A 74 -19.29 3.55 -31.20
CA THR A 74 -20.15 4.65 -31.61
C THR A 74 -21.20 4.76 -30.52
N ARG A 75 -21.12 5.89 -29.81
CA ARG A 75 -22.12 6.44 -28.88
C ARG A 75 -23.41 5.62 -28.87
N THR A 76 -23.46 4.62 -28.01
CA THR A 76 -24.74 4.11 -27.53
C THR A 76 -25.41 5.26 -26.79
N GLY A 77 -26.67 5.56 -27.10
CA GLY A 77 -27.46 6.62 -26.47
C GLY A 77 -27.57 6.46 -24.95
N ILE A 78 -28.41 7.28 -24.29
CA ILE A 78 -28.58 7.33 -22.82
C ILE A 78 -28.66 5.93 -22.19
N VAL A 79 -29.40 5.01 -22.81
CA VAL A 79 -29.57 3.60 -22.38
C VAL A 79 -28.27 2.79 -22.34
N GLY A 80 -27.30 3.05 -23.22
CA GLY A 80 -26.02 2.33 -23.18
C GLY A 80 -25.00 2.94 -22.23
N ILE A 81 -25.10 4.24 -21.93
CA ILE A 81 -24.36 4.83 -20.81
C ILE A 81 -24.86 4.22 -19.50
N GLU A 82 -26.18 4.14 -19.31
CA GLU A 82 -26.81 3.50 -18.15
C GLU A 82 -26.35 2.04 -17.99
N ARG A 83 -26.38 1.25 -19.06
CA ARG A 83 -25.84 -0.13 -19.05
C ARG A 83 -24.35 -0.16 -18.68
N SER A 84 -23.53 0.72 -19.26
CA SER A 84 -22.10 0.77 -18.96
C SER A 84 -21.81 1.20 -17.51
N LEU A 85 -22.66 2.07 -16.94
CA LEU A 85 -22.55 2.53 -15.56
C LEU A 85 -22.96 1.41 -14.60
N GLN A 86 -24.02 0.67 -14.92
CA GLN A 86 -24.45 -0.49 -14.14
C GLN A 86 -23.42 -1.64 -14.20
N GLU A 87 -22.83 -1.88 -15.37
CA GLU A 87 -21.79 -2.90 -15.54
C GLU A 87 -20.51 -2.53 -14.76
N ARG A 88 -20.10 -1.25 -14.77
CA ARG A 88 -18.97 -0.78 -13.94
C ARG A 88 -19.26 -0.89 -12.44
N GLN A 89 -20.48 -0.55 -12.01
CA GLN A 89 -20.89 -0.74 -10.61
C GLN A 89 -20.79 -2.21 -10.21
N LYS A 90 -21.36 -3.12 -11.00
CA LYS A 90 -21.28 -4.56 -10.75
C LYS A 90 -19.85 -5.09 -10.74
N ALA A 91 -19.00 -4.62 -11.65
CA ALA A 91 -17.58 -4.99 -11.67
C ALA A 91 -16.84 -4.50 -10.42
N THR A 92 -17.15 -3.29 -9.97
CA THR A 92 -16.60 -2.71 -8.73
C THR A 92 -17.07 -3.49 -7.51
N ASP A 93 -18.34 -3.84 -7.41
CA ASP A 93 -18.90 -4.64 -6.32
C ASP A 93 -18.27 -6.03 -6.25
N ASN A 94 -18.04 -6.66 -7.40
CA ASN A 94 -17.33 -7.94 -7.47
C ASN A 94 -15.89 -7.79 -6.97
N SER A 95 -15.18 -6.74 -7.42
CA SER A 95 -13.80 -6.47 -6.98
C SER A 95 -13.73 -6.18 -5.48
N ILE A 96 -14.69 -5.43 -4.94
CA ILE A 96 -14.81 -5.14 -3.51
C ILE A 96 -15.09 -6.43 -2.73
N SER A 97 -15.99 -7.28 -3.24
CA SER A 97 -16.32 -8.56 -2.61
C SER A 97 -15.12 -9.50 -2.55
N MET A 98 -14.34 -9.57 -3.64
CA MET A 98 -13.09 -10.35 -3.67
C MET A 98 -12.05 -9.80 -2.68
N ALA A 99 -11.90 -8.47 -2.59
CA ALA A 99 -11.01 -7.83 -1.63
C ALA A 99 -11.41 -8.14 -0.17
N PHE A 100 -12.70 -8.16 0.15
CA PHE A 100 -13.16 -8.54 1.50
C PHE A 100 -12.96 -10.02 1.82
N GLN A 101 -13.06 -10.91 0.83
CA GLN A 101 -12.72 -12.32 1.02
C GLN A 101 -11.24 -12.50 1.37
N ASP A 102 -10.36 -11.79 0.66
CA ASP A 102 -8.92 -11.84 0.93
C ASP A 102 -8.57 -11.20 2.29
N LEU A 103 -9.19 -10.07 2.61
CA LEU A 103 -9.07 -9.44 3.93
C LEU A 103 -9.50 -10.42 5.04
N THR A 104 -10.65 -11.10 4.88
CA THR A 104 -11.13 -12.08 5.85
C THR A 104 -10.13 -13.21 6.07
N LYS A 105 -9.54 -13.75 4.99
CA LYS A 105 -8.51 -14.78 5.06
C LYS A 105 -7.24 -14.26 5.76
N LEU A 106 -6.83 -13.04 5.45
CA LEU A 106 -5.71 -12.37 6.13
C LEU A 106 -5.99 -12.21 7.63
N MET A 107 -7.21 -11.80 8.02
CA MET A 107 -7.60 -11.69 9.42
C MET A 107 -7.62 -13.02 10.14
N GLU A 108 -8.04 -14.10 9.46
CA GLU A 108 -8.02 -15.45 10.02
C GLU A 108 -6.58 -15.90 10.33
N MET A 109 -5.65 -15.69 9.40
CA MET A 109 -4.22 -15.98 9.65
C MET A 109 -3.63 -15.10 10.76
N ALA A 110 -4.05 -13.84 10.83
CA ALA A 110 -3.62 -12.92 11.89
C ALA A 110 -4.16 -13.35 13.27
N LYS A 111 -5.38 -13.90 13.35
CA LYS A 111 -6.02 -14.34 14.60
C LYS A 111 -5.18 -15.40 15.33
N ASP A 112 -4.65 -16.37 14.59
CA ASP A 112 -3.82 -17.43 15.17
C ASP A 112 -2.51 -16.86 15.73
N MET A 113 -1.82 -16.00 14.96
CA MET A 113 -0.59 -15.33 15.42
C MET A 113 -0.83 -14.43 16.64
N VAL A 114 -1.98 -13.72 16.68
CA VAL A 114 -2.39 -12.90 17.83
C VAL A 114 -2.68 -13.78 19.06
N GLY A 115 -3.33 -14.92 18.86
CA GLY A 115 -3.62 -15.88 19.94
C GLY A 115 -2.36 -16.45 20.58
N ILE A 116 -1.39 -16.87 19.75
CA ILE A 116 -0.08 -17.36 20.22
C ILE A 116 0.64 -16.27 21.00
N SER A 117 0.70 -15.07 20.45
CA SER A 117 1.32 -13.90 21.09
C SER A 117 0.73 -13.61 22.48
N LYS A 118 -0.60 -13.68 22.63
CA LYS A 118 -1.26 -13.54 23.95
C LYS A 118 -0.88 -14.65 24.93
N ASN A 119 -0.78 -15.89 24.47
CA ASN A 119 -0.37 -17.02 25.32
C ASN A 119 1.08 -16.88 25.79
N ILE A 120 1.97 -16.45 24.89
CA ILE A 120 3.38 -16.17 25.21
C ILE A 120 3.47 -15.04 26.23
N SER A 121 2.77 -13.91 26.03
CA SER A 121 2.74 -12.81 27.01
C SER A 121 2.25 -13.29 28.39
N ALA A 122 1.19 -14.10 28.44
CA ALA A 122 0.69 -14.68 29.69
C ALA A 122 1.72 -15.58 30.37
N LYS A 123 2.40 -16.46 29.63
CA LYS A 123 3.46 -17.34 30.15
C LYS A 123 4.67 -16.55 30.65
N ILE A 124 5.08 -15.49 29.95
CA ILE A 124 6.16 -14.60 30.36
C ILE A 124 5.79 -13.92 31.70
N ARG A 125 4.53 -13.51 31.86
CA ARG A 125 4.03 -12.90 33.09
C ARG A 125 4.00 -13.89 34.27
N GLU A 126 3.57 -15.13 34.05
CA GLU A 126 3.51 -16.19 35.07
C GLU A 126 4.90 -16.66 35.51
N ARG A 127 5.87 -16.67 34.59
CA ARG A 127 7.26 -17.11 34.84
C ARG A 127 8.23 -15.95 35.11
N LYS A 128 7.73 -14.78 35.53
CA LYS A 128 8.53 -13.59 35.88
C LYS A 128 9.62 -13.98 36.90
N GLY A 129 10.80 -14.32 36.42
CA GLY A 129 11.91 -14.84 37.22
C GLY A 129 12.88 -15.78 36.49
N ASP A 130 12.46 -16.45 35.41
CA ASP A 130 13.28 -17.48 34.72
C ASP A 130 13.59 -17.15 33.25
N ILE A 131 13.35 -15.90 32.84
CA ILE A 131 13.42 -15.44 31.46
C ILE A 131 14.33 -14.22 31.39
N THR A 132 15.21 -14.21 30.40
CA THR A 132 16.16 -13.12 30.17
C THR A 132 15.42 -11.83 29.81
N GLU A 133 15.82 -10.70 30.40
CA GLU A 133 15.18 -9.40 30.20
C GLU A 133 15.17 -8.99 28.71
N ASP A 134 16.24 -9.30 27.98
CA ASP A 134 16.40 -9.03 26.55
C ASP A 134 15.33 -9.72 25.68
N GLU A 135 14.99 -10.98 25.98
CA GLU A 135 13.97 -11.72 25.23
C GLU A 135 12.57 -11.14 25.46
N THR A 136 12.31 -10.66 26.67
CA THR A 136 11.06 -9.98 27.01
C THR A 136 10.94 -8.62 26.32
N VAL A 137 12.05 -7.87 26.20
CA VAL A 137 12.07 -6.57 25.50
C VAL A 137 11.88 -6.76 23.99
N ALA A 138 12.55 -7.73 23.38
CA ALA A 138 12.39 -8.05 21.96
C ALA A 138 10.96 -8.53 21.63
N PHE A 139 10.36 -9.31 22.53
CA PHE A 139 8.98 -9.74 22.35
C PHE A 139 7.99 -8.57 22.45
N LYS A 140 8.18 -7.64 23.40
CA LYS A 140 7.35 -6.44 23.52
C LYS A 140 7.44 -5.51 22.30
N SER A 141 8.64 -5.33 21.72
CA SER A 141 8.79 -4.53 20.50
C SER A 141 8.12 -5.19 19.30
N TYR A 142 8.12 -6.53 19.23
CA TYR A 142 7.41 -7.28 18.21
C TYR A 142 5.88 -7.13 18.33
N LEU A 143 5.33 -7.21 19.53
CA LEU A 143 3.90 -6.94 19.79
C LEU A 143 3.48 -5.53 19.35
N MET A 144 4.28 -4.52 19.73
CA MET A 144 4.03 -3.12 19.36
C MET A 144 4.10 -2.90 17.85
N SER A 145 5.05 -3.54 17.16
CA SER A 145 5.18 -3.45 15.70
C SER A 145 4.02 -4.12 14.96
N MET A 146 3.43 -5.16 15.53
CA MET A 146 2.22 -5.80 15.01
C MET A 146 0.92 -5.05 15.35
N GLY A 147 0.98 -4.00 16.18
CA GLY A 147 -0.21 -3.32 16.71
C GLY A 147 -1.02 -4.18 17.69
N ILE A 148 -0.40 -5.23 18.23
CA ILE A 148 -0.99 -6.03 19.31
C ILE A 148 -0.59 -5.35 20.60
N ASP A 149 -1.48 -4.53 21.16
CA ASP A 149 -1.28 -4.02 22.50
C ASP A 149 -1.24 -5.22 23.47
N ASP A 150 -0.11 -5.39 24.17
CA ASP A 150 -0.05 -6.20 25.38
C ASP A 150 -1.25 -5.76 26.25
N PRO A 151 -2.10 -6.65 26.79
CA PRO A 151 -3.47 -6.30 27.17
C PRO A 151 -3.58 -5.40 28.40
N VAL A 152 -2.54 -4.63 28.77
CA VAL A 152 -2.64 -3.55 29.75
C VAL A 152 -3.52 -2.36 29.30
N THR A 153 -4.28 -2.51 28.22
CA THR A 153 -5.40 -1.62 27.90
C THR A 153 -6.60 -1.94 28.81
N ARG A 154 -7.52 -0.96 28.91
CA ARG A 154 -8.65 -0.87 29.84
C ARG A 154 -9.44 -2.17 30.10
N ASP A 155 -9.40 -3.12 29.16
CA ASP A 155 -10.09 -4.41 29.21
C ASP A 155 -9.41 -5.48 30.11
N ALA A 156 -8.14 -5.34 30.48
CA ALA A 156 -7.52 -6.27 31.46
C ALA A 156 -7.94 -6.01 32.91
N TYR A 157 -8.40 -4.80 33.23
CA TYR A 157 -8.89 -4.48 34.57
C TYR A 157 -10.41 -4.64 34.62
N LYS A 158 -10.89 -5.58 35.43
CA LYS A 158 -12.35 -5.79 35.64
C LYS A 158 -13.04 -4.58 36.30
N SER A 159 -12.29 -3.65 36.88
CA SER A 159 -12.80 -2.48 37.60
C SER A 159 -12.02 -1.22 37.24
N ASN A 160 -12.74 -0.15 36.87
CA ASN A 160 -12.17 1.16 36.57
C ASN A 160 -11.28 1.70 37.70
N ASN A 161 -11.59 1.37 38.96
CA ASN A 161 -10.85 1.88 40.11
C ASN A 161 -9.41 1.31 40.19
N GLU A 162 -9.24 0.01 39.89
CA GLU A 162 -7.91 -0.63 39.85
C GLU A 162 -7.08 -0.12 38.69
N TYR A 163 -7.72 0.15 37.54
CA TYR A 163 -7.07 0.77 36.39
C TYR A 163 -6.51 2.15 36.71
N PHE A 164 -7.32 3.06 37.31
CA PHE A 164 -6.85 4.40 37.67
C PHE A 164 -5.77 4.38 38.75
N LYS A 165 -5.86 3.43 39.70
CA LYS A 165 -4.84 3.25 40.73
C LYS A 165 -3.50 2.78 40.15
N GLY A 166 -3.53 1.83 39.21
CA GLY A 166 -2.34 1.36 38.50
C GLY A 166 -1.73 2.46 37.63
N LEU A 167 -2.56 3.21 36.91
CA LEU A 167 -2.14 4.34 36.10
C LEU A 167 -1.49 5.44 36.94
N ALA A 168 -2.09 5.80 38.08
CA ALA A 168 -1.54 6.81 38.99
C ALA A 168 -0.15 6.42 39.51
N LEU A 169 0.06 5.14 39.85
CA LEU A 169 1.37 4.63 40.29
C LEU A 169 2.41 4.67 39.17
N GLN A 170 2.00 4.32 37.94
CA GLN A 170 2.89 4.32 36.79
C GLN A 170 3.29 5.74 36.37
N VAL A 171 2.35 6.69 36.41
CA VAL A 171 2.62 8.12 36.19
C VAL A 171 3.54 8.67 37.27
N ALA A 172 3.34 8.29 38.53
CA ALA A 172 4.22 8.70 39.63
C ALA A 172 5.66 8.20 39.42
N ASN A 173 5.84 6.91 39.09
CA ASN A 173 7.17 6.35 38.79
C ASN A 173 7.82 7.01 37.56
N PHE A 174 7.05 7.27 36.50
CA PHE A 174 7.55 7.93 35.29
C PHE A 174 7.97 9.39 35.56
N LEU A 175 7.30 10.09 36.47
CA LEU A 175 7.72 11.43 36.89
C LEU A 175 8.91 11.39 37.86
N GLU A 176 9.11 10.32 38.61
CA GLU A 176 10.23 10.18 39.55
C GLU A 176 11.54 9.79 38.84
N GLU A 177 11.46 9.05 37.73
CA GLU A 177 12.59 8.63 36.88
C GLU A 177 13.47 9.79 36.36
N PRO A 178 12.93 10.93 35.88
CA PRO A 178 13.72 12.10 35.47
C PRO A 178 14.16 13.01 36.62
N ILE A 179 13.70 12.78 37.86
CA ILE A 179 14.05 13.60 39.03
C ILE A 179 15.22 12.98 39.82
N LYS A 180 15.50 11.68 39.61
CA LYS A 180 16.66 10.99 40.18
C LYS A 180 17.96 11.22 39.42
#